data_AF-B3RPA0-F1
#
_entry.id   AF-B3RPA0-F1
#
_cell.length_a   1.000
_cell.length_b   1.000
_cell.length_c   1.000
_cell.angle_alpha   90.00
_cell.angle_beta   90.00
_cell.angle_gamma   90.00
#
_symmetry.space_group_name_H-M   'P 1'
#
loop_
_entity.id
_entity.type
_entity.pdbx_description
1 polymer ?
#
loop_
_entity_poly.entity_id
_entity_poly.type
_entity_poly.pdbx_seq_one_letter_code
_entity_poly.pdbx_strand_id
1 'polypeptide(L)'
;MANARVQYKGRNYYKPRNTLQGASTVIQETEKFYAKTKSLSLPVAMQKLIHQNNNTAHILMRDARASIQALYDNINKTNEEIKQLNKCKNSLEASLDKVRRNILVNSRCSSAISTRLGKSAATLGIADKQIGKERNTLLKIKQSLEMQLQAVLEHLQKLGRTRNSLHDAIQQRSKTIKSTQQHIVSATSKTAVVEKYIRQSQAIKTADDINHEVSPSISVGKLIEGVNAVCRFSKSLRQQSKSALENTEWIQQATFNAVDTNLRQDLQSASSAKAQVELQRCATRYSRLRQQRAQQAIDRACGIPMTQHTVSGKFQSIVPTTINGQKFQIHGKATELVDMLVTINDNIESLKLSEKQLHRSISERKANAEVDANILRMRQMAKRNHRWVATY
;
A
#
# COMPACT_ATOMS: atom_id res chain seq x y z
N MET A 1 -26.96 -11.55 -17.41
CA MET A 1 -26.06 -10.84 -16.49
C MET A 1 -24.63 -11.05 -16.96
N ALA A 2 -24.03 -10.04 -17.58
CA ALA A 2 -22.76 -10.15 -18.29
C ALA A 2 -21.57 -10.19 -17.30
N ASN A 3 -20.83 -11.29 -17.32
CA ASN A 3 -19.58 -11.46 -16.60
C ASN A 3 -18.49 -10.58 -17.22
N ALA A 4 -18.22 -9.42 -16.61
CA ALA A 4 -17.07 -8.60 -16.94
C ALA A 4 -15.77 -9.31 -16.49
N ARG A 5 -15.18 -10.10 -17.40
CA ARG A 5 -13.80 -10.58 -17.29
C ARG A 5 -12.87 -9.36 -17.33
N VAL A 6 -12.45 -8.90 -16.16
CA VAL A 6 -11.34 -7.95 -16.02
C VAL A 6 -10.05 -8.69 -16.39
N GLN A 7 -9.67 -8.62 -17.66
CA GLN A 7 -8.35 -9.04 -18.13
C GLN A 7 -7.30 -8.11 -17.50
N TYR A 8 -6.54 -8.64 -16.55
CA TYR A 8 -5.29 -8.02 -16.09
C TYR A 8 -4.29 -8.04 -17.24
N LYS A 9 -4.27 -6.99 -18.08
CA LYS A 9 -3.12 -6.71 -18.94
C LYS A 9 -1.96 -6.32 -18.02
N GLY A 10 -1.07 -7.28 -17.77
CA GLY A 10 0.20 -7.04 -17.09
C GLY A 10 0.98 -5.97 -17.85
N ARG A 11 1.00 -4.74 -17.32
CA ARG A 11 1.94 -3.73 -17.76
C ARG A 11 3.33 -4.20 -17.31
N ASN A 12 4.16 -4.57 -18.27
CA ASN A 12 5.58 -4.80 -18.07
C ASN A 12 6.17 -3.62 -17.29
N TYR A 13 6.68 -3.90 -16.10
CA TYR A 13 7.46 -2.94 -15.33
C TYR A 13 8.70 -2.60 -16.14
N TYR A 14 8.70 -1.42 -16.78
CA TYR A 14 9.90 -0.81 -17.34
C TYR A 14 10.94 -0.73 -16.21
N LYS A 15 12.07 -1.43 -16.37
CA LYS A 15 13.26 -1.24 -15.55
C LYS A 15 13.95 0.05 -16.03
N PRO A 16 13.96 1.16 -15.27
CA PRO A 16 14.74 2.33 -15.64
C PRO A 16 16.19 2.12 -15.17
N ARG A 17 16.88 1.10 -15.68
CA ARG A 17 18.27 0.81 -15.25
C ARG A 17 19.31 1.57 -16.09
N ASN A 18 19.01 1.88 -17.35
CA ASN A 18 20.01 2.36 -18.29
C ASN A 18 20.18 3.90 -18.30
N THR A 19 19.18 4.68 -17.86
CA THR A 19 19.29 6.15 -17.81
C THR A 19 19.97 6.68 -16.54
N LEU A 20 19.94 5.90 -15.45
CA LEU A 20 20.64 6.20 -14.20
C LEU A 20 22.16 6.20 -14.38
N GLN A 21 22.70 5.29 -15.18
CA GLN A 21 24.13 5.22 -15.44
C GLN A 21 24.62 6.45 -16.22
N GLY A 22 23.98 6.82 -17.33
CA GLY A 22 24.45 7.95 -18.17
C GLY A 22 24.48 9.30 -17.46
N ALA A 23 23.46 9.63 -16.66
CA ALA A 23 23.48 10.87 -15.87
C ALA A 23 24.36 10.79 -14.62
N SER A 24 24.75 9.59 -14.18
CA SER A 24 25.68 9.39 -13.07
C SER A 24 27.12 9.43 -13.54
N THR A 25 27.42 8.88 -14.72
CA THR A 25 28.75 8.93 -15.34
C THR A 25 29.13 10.36 -15.68
N VAL A 26 28.23 11.15 -16.29
CA VAL A 26 28.51 12.57 -16.59
C VAL A 26 28.79 13.37 -15.31
N ILE A 27 28.10 13.09 -14.20
CA ILE A 27 28.38 13.78 -12.93
C ILE A 27 29.67 13.29 -12.29
N GLN A 28 29.95 12.00 -12.31
CA GLN A 28 31.21 11.47 -11.76
C GLN A 28 32.41 11.91 -12.60
N GLU A 29 32.28 12.00 -13.91
CA GLU A 29 33.32 12.50 -14.81
C GLU A 29 33.53 14.00 -14.62
N THR A 30 32.46 14.78 -14.45
CA THR A 30 32.57 16.21 -14.12
C THR A 30 33.13 16.43 -12.72
N GLU A 31 32.74 15.65 -11.70
CA GLU A 31 33.32 15.70 -10.35
C GLU A 31 34.79 15.30 -10.34
N LYS A 32 35.19 14.24 -11.08
CA LYS A 32 36.60 13.84 -11.24
C LYS A 32 37.40 14.90 -11.98
N PHE A 33 36.86 15.46 -13.05
CA PHE A 33 37.47 16.58 -13.78
C PHE A 33 37.62 17.80 -12.86
N TYR A 34 36.60 18.11 -12.08
CA TYR A 34 36.59 19.24 -11.14
C TYR A 34 37.53 19.03 -9.96
N ALA A 35 37.66 17.81 -9.43
CA ALA A 35 38.64 17.46 -8.41
C ALA A 35 40.07 17.60 -8.95
N LYS A 36 40.29 17.20 -10.22
CA LYS A 36 41.58 17.37 -10.90
C LYS A 36 41.89 18.85 -11.14
N THR A 37 40.92 19.67 -11.54
CA THR A 37 41.11 21.13 -11.68
C THR A 37 41.12 21.90 -10.36
N LYS A 38 40.63 21.33 -9.25
CA LYS A 38 40.79 21.89 -7.90
C LYS A 38 42.24 21.80 -7.40
N SER A 39 42.99 20.81 -7.90
CA SER A 39 44.42 20.60 -7.55
C SER A 39 45.38 21.50 -8.33
N LEU A 40 45.04 21.88 -9.57
CA LEU A 40 45.66 23.03 -10.22
C LEU A 40 45.01 24.28 -9.65
N SER A 41 45.73 25.07 -8.85
CA SER A 41 45.23 26.38 -8.45
C SER A 41 45.03 27.24 -9.71
N LEU A 42 43.80 27.24 -10.25
CA LEU A 42 43.32 28.09 -11.33
C LEU A 42 43.77 29.56 -11.18
N PRO A 43 43.91 30.13 -9.95
CA PRO A 43 44.49 31.45 -9.76
C PRO A 43 45.90 31.63 -10.32
N VAL A 44 46.77 30.63 -10.25
CA VAL A 44 48.21 30.79 -10.57
C VAL A 44 48.48 30.76 -12.08
N ALA A 45 47.78 29.90 -12.83
CA ALA A 45 47.86 29.89 -14.30
C ALA A 45 47.16 31.11 -14.91
N MET A 46 46.02 31.54 -14.34
CA MET A 46 45.33 32.75 -14.79
C MET A 46 46.08 34.03 -14.45
N GLN A 47 46.80 34.07 -13.33
CA GLN A 47 47.69 35.19 -13.00
C GLN A 47 48.71 35.43 -14.10
N LYS A 48 49.36 34.38 -14.65
CA LYS A 48 50.31 34.55 -15.77
C LYS A 48 49.71 35.20 -17.02
N LEU A 49 48.45 34.90 -17.35
CA LEU A 49 47.72 35.51 -18.49
C LEU A 49 47.32 36.97 -18.23
N ILE A 50 46.94 37.31 -17.00
CA ILE A 50 46.51 38.67 -16.61
C ILE A 50 47.67 39.68 -16.71
N HIS A 51 48.92 39.23 -16.55
CA HIS A 51 50.10 40.10 -16.61
C HIS A 51 50.49 40.54 -18.03
N GLN A 52 49.85 40.00 -19.07
CA GLN A 52 50.24 40.27 -20.47
C GLN A 52 49.37 41.31 -21.19
N ASN A 53 48.09 41.49 -20.83
CA ASN A 53 47.20 42.45 -21.52
C ASN A 53 45.95 42.85 -20.71
N ASN A 54 45.77 44.14 -20.43
CA ASN A 54 44.59 44.67 -19.70
C ASN A 54 43.24 44.33 -20.36
N ASN A 55 43.18 44.29 -21.69
CA ASN A 55 41.95 43.93 -22.40
C ASN A 55 41.53 42.49 -22.11
N THR A 56 42.50 41.57 -22.00
CA THR A 56 42.21 40.17 -21.67
C THR A 56 41.67 40.01 -20.25
N ALA A 57 42.18 40.81 -19.29
CA ALA A 57 41.67 40.81 -17.92
C ALA A 57 40.20 41.28 -17.85
N HIS A 58 39.84 42.32 -18.60
CA HIS A 58 38.45 42.80 -18.67
C HIS A 58 37.51 41.78 -19.32
N ILE A 59 37.92 41.10 -20.39
CA ILE A 59 37.15 40.02 -21.03
C ILE A 59 36.92 38.87 -20.04
N LEU A 60 37.97 38.42 -19.35
CA LEU A 60 37.87 37.36 -18.34
C LEU A 60 36.94 37.74 -17.18
N MET A 61 36.95 39.00 -16.74
CA MET A 61 36.03 39.47 -15.71
C MET A 61 34.57 39.46 -16.20
N ARG A 62 34.32 39.86 -17.46
CA ARG A 62 32.99 39.82 -18.05
C ARG A 62 32.48 38.38 -18.16
N ASP A 63 33.32 37.47 -18.63
CA ASP A 63 33.01 36.04 -18.76
C ASP A 63 32.76 35.39 -17.39
N ALA A 64 33.60 35.72 -16.40
CA ALA A 64 33.42 35.24 -15.04
C ALA A 64 32.08 35.72 -14.44
N ARG A 65 31.70 36.99 -14.63
CA ARG A 65 30.39 37.51 -14.20
C ARG A 65 29.22 36.82 -14.90
N ALA A 66 29.31 36.65 -16.21
CA ALA A 66 28.29 35.94 -16.99
C ALA A 66 28.15 34.48 -16.51
N SER A 67 29.27 33.80 -16.25
CA SER A 67 29.26 32.43 -15.72
C SER A 67 28.66 32.33 -14.33
N ILE A 68 28.93 33.31 -13.44
CA ILE A 68 28.34 33.37 -12.10
C ILE A 68 26.83 33.55 -12.18
N GLN A 69 26.35 34.44 -13.05
CA GLN A 69 24.91 34.63 -13.25
C GLN A 69 24.24 33.33 -13.72
N ALA A 70 24.82 32.67 -14.72
CA ALA A 70 24.32 31.39 -15.21
C ALA A 70 24.33 30.30 -14.12
N LEU A 71 25.35 30.26 -13.25
CA LEU A 71 25.41 29.34 -12.13
C LEU A 71 24.31 29.63 -11.08
N TYR A 72 24.04 30.90 -10.76
CA TYR A 72 22.95 31.28 -9.86
C TYR A 72 21.58 30.86 -10.39
N ASP A 73 21.32 31.05 -11.68
CA ASP A 73 20.07 30.61 -12.32
C ASP A 73 19.89 29.08 -12.19
N ASN A 74 20.98 28.32 -12.34
CA ASN A 74 20.97 26.87 -12.17
C ASN A 74 20.82 26.43 -10.70
N ILE A 75 21.37 27.18 -9.74
CA ILE A 75 21.11 26.95 -8.32
C ILE A 75 19.63 27.13 -8.01
N ASN A 76 19.01 28.20 -8.53
CA ASN A 76 17.59 28.47 -8.32
C ASN A 76 16.72 27.35 -8.91
N LYS A 77 17.03 26.87 -10.12
CA LYS A 77 16.38 25.70 -10.74
C LYS A 77 16.52 24.45 -9.88
N THR A 78 17.74 24.17 -9.39
CA THR A 78 18.02 23.00 -8.55
C THR A 78 17.25 23.07 -7.22
N ASN A 79 17.20 24.25 -6.59
CA ASN A 79 16.45 24.47 -5.35
C ASN A 79 14.95 24.26 -5.54
N GLU A 80 14.39 24.73 -6.66
CA GLU A 80 12.97 24.49 -6.97
C GLU A 80 12.68 23.01 -7.19
N GLU A 81 13.54 22.29 -7.93
CA GLU A 81 13.38 20.85 -8.09
C GLU A 81 13.50 20.09 -6.76
N ILE A 82 14.41 20.49 -5.86
CA ILE A 82 14.50 19.93 -4.50
C ILE A 82 13.19 20.14 -3.73
N LYS A 83 12.61 21.35 -3.77
CA LYS A 83 11.32 21.64 -3.12
C LYS A 83 10.20 20.76 -3.67
N GLN A 84 10.09 20.66 -5.00
CA GLN A 84 9.06 19.86 -5.65
C GLN A 84 9.21 18.36 -5.37
N LEU A 85 10.44 17.86 -5.33
CA LEU A 85 10.74 16.47 -5.06
C LEU A 85 10.49 16.11 -3.58
N ASN A 86 10.76 17.04 -2.65
CA ASN A 86 10.35 16.90 -1.24
C ASN A 86 8.83 16.81 -1.08
N LYS A 87 8.05 17.61 -1.82
CA LYS A 87 6.58 17.45 -1.84
C LYS A 87 6.17 16.06 -2.30
N CYS A 88 6.80 15.55 -3.36
CA CYS A 88 6.56 14.20 -3.87
C CYS A 88 6.90 13.12 -2.84
N LYS A 89 8.04 13.26 -2.14
CA LYS A 89 8.45 12.39 -1.03
C LYS A 89 7.36 12.32 0.04
N ASN A 90 6.87 13.47 0.51
CA ASN A 90 5.84 13.53 1.54
C ASN A 90 4.53 12.86 1.07
N SER A 91 4.15 13.02 -0.20
CA SER A 91 2.99 12.34 -0.77
C SER A 91 3.16 10.82 -0.83
N LEU A 92 4.36 10.32 -1.17
CA LEU A 92 4.67 8.89 -1.15
C LEU A 92 4.63 8.32 0.28
N GLU A 93 5.18 9.03 1.26
CA GLU A 93 5.14 8.65 2.68
C GLU A 93 3.69 8.60 3.19
N ALA A 94 2.89 9.63 2.91
CA ALA A 94 1.48 9.66 3.28
C ALA A 94 0.68 8.51 2.65
N SER A 95 0.98 8.14 1.39
CA SER A 95 0.37 6.99 0.73
C SER A 95 0.82 5.66 1.36
N LEU A 96 2.10 5.50 1.68
CA LEU A 96 2.61 4.33 2.40
C LEU A 96 1.93 4.13 3.75
N ASP A 97 1.70 5.21 4.50
CA ASP A 97 1.01 5.12 5.79
C ASP A 97 -0.47 4.74 5.64
N LYS A 98 -1.14 5.18 4.57
CA LYS A 98 -2.47 4.65 4.21
C LYS A 98 -2.41 3.15 3.91
N VAL A 99 -1.43 2.69 3.13
CA VAL A 99 -1.25 1.27 2.78
C VAL A 99 -1.00 0.42 4.03
N ARG A 100 -0.10 0.86 4.91
CA ARG A 100 0.25 0.17 6.17
C ARG A 100 -0.97 0.02 7.07
N ARG A 101 -1.79 1.08 7.20
CA ARG A 101 -3.06 1.01 7.93
C ARG A 101 -4.04 0.03 7.28
N ASN A 102 -4.16 0.03 5.95
CA ASN A 102 -5.02 -0.93 5.24
C ASN A 102 -4.57 -2.38 5.46
N ILE A 103 -3.25 -2.64 5.50
CA ILE A 103 -2.71 -3.98 5.81
C ILE A 103 -3.09 -4.39 7.24
N LEU A 104 -2.97 -3.49 8.22
CA LEU A 104 -3.37 -3.74 9.61
C LEU A 104 -4.86 -4.08 9.70
N VAL A 105 -5.71 -3.28 9.07
CA VAL A 105 -7.16 -3.51 9.02
C VAL A 105 -7.48 -4.85 8.36
N ASN A 106 -6.85 -5.15 7.22
CA ASN A 106 -7.01 -6.42 6.54
C ASN A 106 -6.58 -7.61 7.44
N SER A 107 -5.47 -7.48 8.17
CA SER A 107 -5.01 -8.49 9.12
C SER A 107 -6.02 -8.74 10.26
N ARG A 108 -6.64 -7.67 10.77
CA ARG A 108 -7.73 -7.75 11.76
C ARG A 108 -8.98 -8.40 11.16
N CYS A 109 -9.32 -8.09 9.91
CA CYS A 109 -10.41 -8.75 9.19
C CYS A 109 -10.16 -10.24 9.02
N SER A 110 -8.94 -10.65 8.62
CA SER A 110 -8.55 -12.05 8.52
C SER A 110 -8.63 -12.78 9.88
N SER A 111 -8.26 -12.09 10.96
CA SER A 111 -8.36 -12.64 12.32
C SER A 111 -9.83 -12.81 12.74
N ALA A 112 -10.71 -11.86 12.41
CA ALA A 112 -12.14 -11.98 12.65
C ALA A 112 -12.79 -13.11 11.82
N ILE A 113 -12.37 -13.32 10.56
CA ILE A 113 -12.80 -14.51 9.80
C ILE A 113 -12.38 -15.79 10.53
N SER A 114 -11.21 -15.77 11.18
CA SER A 114 -10.73 -16.92 11.92
C SER A 114 -11.58 -17.27 13.15
N THR A 115 -12.48 -16.40 13.61
CA THR A 115 -13.41 -16.71 14.72
C THR A 115 -14.77 -17.21 14.25
N ARG A 116 -15.03 -17.29 12.93
CA ARG A 116 -16.30 -17.86 12.42
C ARG A 116 -16.46 -19.33 12.82
N LEU A 117 -17.69 -19.70 13.15
CA LEU A 117 -18.06 -21.08 13.52
C LEU A 117 -18.25 -21.94 12.26
N GLY A 118 -17.87 -23.22 12.34
CA GLY A 118 -18.12 -24.21 11.28
C GLY A 118 -17.13 -24.20 10.11
N LYS A 119 -15.86 -23.82 10.32
CA LYS A 119 -14.82 -23.79 9.28
C LYS A 119 -14.56 -25.18 8.67
N SER A 120 -15.24 -25.51 7.58
CA SER A 120 -14.70 -26.45 6.60
C SER A 120 -13.92 -25.68 5.54
N ALA A 121 -12.80 -26.22 5.05
CA ALA A 121 -12.04 -25.63 3.95
C ALA A 121 -12.91 -25.45 2.68
N ALA A 122 -13.96 -26.28 2.53
CA ALA A 122 -14.96 -26.19 1.46
C ALA A 122 -15.93 -25.00 1.62
N THR A 123 -16.05 -24.41 2.81
CA THR A 123 -16.99 -23.32 3.14
C THR A 123 -16.37 -21.93 3.18
N LEU A 124 -15.09 -21.77 2.82
CA LEU A 124 -14.48 -20.44 2.72
C LEU A 124 -15.20 -19.61 1.66
N GLY A 125 -15.84 -18.53 2.12
CA GLY A 125 -16.65 -17.65 1.29
C GLY A 125 -15.82 -16.94 0.21
N ILE A 126 -16.50 -16.42 -0.80
CA ILE A 126 -15.87 -15.62 -1.85
C ILE A 126 -15.18 -14.39 -1.24
N ALA A 127 -15.77 -13.79 -0.19
CA ALA A 127 -15.19 -12.68 0.55
C ALA A 127 -13.86 -13.03 1.23
N ASP A 128 -13.71 -14.24 1.78
CA ASP A 128 -12.49 -14.64 2.50
C ASP A 128 -11.30 -14.76 1.56
N LYS A 129 -11.53 -15.39 0.40
CA LYS A 129 -10.54 -15.46 -0.69
C LYS A 129 -10.16 -14.06 -1.18
N GLN A 130 -11.13 -13.15 -1.23
CA GLN A 130 -10.91 -11.78 -1.66
C GLN A 130 -10.11 -10.96 -0.64
N ILE A 131 -10.31 -11.18 0.67
CA ILE A 131 -9.50 -10.54 1.73
C ILE A 131 -8.05 -10.99 1.66
N GLY A 132 -7.79 -12.28 1.38
CA GLY A 132 -6.43 -12.77 1.13
C GLY A 132 -5.79 -12.15 -0.12
N LYS A 133 -6.55 -12.00 -1.21
CA LYS A 133 -6.10 -11.30 -2.42
C LYS A 133 -5.80 -9.83 -2.17
N GLU A 134 -6.67 -9.14 -1.44
CA GLU A 134 -6.48 -7.74 -1.02
C GLU A 134 -5.16 -7.58 -0.26
N ARG A 135 -4.86 -8.46 0.71
CA ARG A 135 -3.59 -8.45 1.44
C ARG A 135 -2.38 -8.51 0.50
N ASN A 136 -2.38 -9.47 -0.42
CA ASN A 136 -1.29 -9.66 -1.38
C ASN A 136 -1.13 -8.44 -2.31
N THR A 137 -2.24 -7.84 -2.75
CA THR A 137 -2.19 -6.59 -3.54
C THR A 137 -1.64 -5.42 -2.74
N LEU A 138 -2.02 -5.27 -1.46
CA LEU A 138 -1.51 -4.22 -0.59
C LEU A 138 -0.01 -4.36 -0.33
N LEU A 139 0.48 -5.60 -0.13
CA LEU A 139 1.92 -5.86 0.04
C LEU A 139 2.72 -5.51 -1.22
N LYS A 140 2.21 -5.86 -2.42
CA LYS A 140 2.83 -5.47 -3.69
C LYS A 140 2.87 -3.96 -3.88
N ILE A 141 1.77 -3.27 -3.54
CA ILE A 141 1.70 -1.81 -3.58
C ILE A 141 2.71 -1.19 -2.61
N LYS A 142 2.78 -1.70 -1.37
CA LYS A 142 3.74 -1.25 -0.35
C LYS A 142 5.17 -1.32 -0.90
N GLN A 143 5.57 -2.48 -1.42
CA GLN A 143 6.91 -2.67 -1.98
C GLN A 143 7.17 -1.71 -3.16
N SER A 144 6.19 -1.52 -4.05
CA SER A 144 6.31 -0.59 -5.17
C SER A 144 6.52 0.86 -4.71
N LEU A 145 5.78 1.31 -3.70
CA LEU A 145 5.92 2.67 -3.16
C LEU A 145 7.23 2.85 -2.39
N GLU A 146 7.70 1.83 -1.66
CA GLU A 146 9.00 1.85 -0.97
C GLU A 146 10.16 1.98 -1.96
N MET A 147 10.11 1.26 -3.09
CA MET A 147 11.10 1.40 -4.16
C MET A 147 11.10 2.82 -4.77
N GLN A 148 9.93 3.42 -4.97
CA GLN A 148 9.83 4.78 -5.47
C GLN A 148 10.33 5.82 -4.48
N LEU A 149 10.00 5.66 -3.20
CA LEU A 149 10.50 6.52 -2.14
C LEU A 149 12.03 6.47 -2.06
N GLN A 150 12.61 5.27 -2.14
CA GLN A 150 14.06 5.09 -2.18
C GLN A 150 14.69 5.82 -3.37
N ALA A 151 14.13 5.67 -4.58
CA ALA A 151 14.61 6.37 -5.78
C ALA A 151 14.53 7.91 -5.62
N VAL A 152 13.48 8.41 -4.97
CA VAL A 152 13.32 9.84 -4.66
C VAL A 152 14.37 10.33 -3.66
N LEU A 153 14.64 9.57 -2.60
CA LEU A 153 15.66 9.91 -1.60
C LEU A 153 17.08 9.93 -2.20
N GLU A 154 17.42 8.93 -3.01
CA GLU A 154 18.69 8.87 -3.73
C GLU A 154 18.85 10.08 -4.67
N HIS A 155 17.79 10.44 -5.39
CA HIS A 155 17.83 11.59 -6.29
C HIS A 155 17.89 12.93 -5.55
N LEU A 156 17.24 13.07 -4.40
CA LEU A 156 17.38 14.23 -3.51
C LEU A 156 18.83 14.40 -3.05
N GLN A 157 19.51 13.31 -2.68
CA GLN A 157 20.93 13.37 -2.32
C GLN A 157 21.78 13.83 -3.51
N LYS A 158 21.49 13.32 -4.72
CA LYS A 158 22.17 13.73 -5.96
C LYS A 158 21.98 15.22 -6.25
N LEU A 159 20.75 15.74 -6.14
CA LEU A 159 20.45 17.17 -6.27
C LEU A 159 21.17 18.03 -5.21
N GLY A 160 21.28 17.52 -3.98
CA GLY A 160 22.03 18.17 -2.91
C GLY A 160 23.52 18.30 -3.23
N ARG A 161 24.13 17.23 -3.77
CA ARG A 161 25.54 17.26 -4.22
C ARG A 161 25.73 18.25 -5.37
N THR A 162 24.87 18.20 -6.40
CA THR A 162 24.96 19.15 -7.53
C THR A 162 24.81 20.60 -7.09
N ARG A 163 23.93 20.88 -6.13
CA ARG A 163 23.78 22.22 -5.54
C ARG A 163 25.07 22.69 -4.87
N ASN A 164 25.75 21.82 -4.11
CA ASN A 164 27.01 22.16 -3.46
C ASN A 164 28.13 22.38 -4.50
N SER A 165 28.21 21.53 -5.53
CA SER A 165 29.18 21.71 -6.64
C SER A 165 28.98 23.02 -7.40
N LEU A 166 27.72 23.45 -7.60
CA LEU A 166 27.41 24.77 -8.16
C LEU A 166 27.88 25.90 -7.24
N HIS A 167 27.71 25.76 -5.93
CA HIS A 167 28.17 26.77 -4.96
C HIS A 167 29.70 26.89 -4.97
N ASP A 168 30.42 25.76 -4.99
CA ASP A 168 31.88 25.73 -5.12
C ASP A 168 32.34 26.43 -6.41
N ALA A 169 31.65 26.19 -7.53
CA ALA A 169 31.93 26.85 -8.80
C ALA A 169 31.73 28.38 -8.73
N ILE A 170 30.67 28.85 -8.09
CA ILE A 170 30.45 30.29 -7.87
C ILE A 170 31.56 30.89 -7.01
N GLN A 171 31.96 30.20 -5.93
CA GLN A 171 33.04 30.67 -5.05
C GLN A 171 34.37 30.77 -5.79
N GLN A 172 34.73 29.75 -6.59
CA GLN A 172 35.94 29.79 -7.41
C GLN A 172 35.92 30.97 -8.40
N ARG A 173 34.80 31.18 -9.10
CA ARG A 173 34.67 32.28 -10.06
C ARG A 173 34.73 33.65 -9.40
N SER A 174 34.15 33.77 -8.22
CA SER A 174 34.18 35.00 -7.43
C SER A 174 35.59 35.33 -6.94
N LYS A 175 36.38 34.30 -6.56
CA LYS A 175 37.81 34.47 -6.24
C LYS A 175 38.62 34.92 -7.46
N THR A 176 38.33 34.39 -8.65
CA THR A 176 38.95 34.85 -9.90
C THR A 176 38.70 36.33 -10.14
N ILE A 177 37.45 36.80 -10.02
CA ILE A 177 37.10 38.23 -10.17
C ILE A 177 37.85 39.10 -9.17
N LYS A 178 37.90 38.69 -7.89
CA LYS A 178 38.61 39.43 -6.84
C LYS A 178 40.11 39.51 -7.13
N SER A 179 40.73 38.42 -7.55
CA SER A 179 42.16 38.40 -7.89
C SER A 179 42.45 39.26 -9.12
N THR A 180 41.64 39.17 -10.20
CA THR A 180 41.81 40.03 -11.39
C THR A 180 41.66 41.52 -11.04
N GLN A 181 40.73 41.87 -10.15
CA GLN A 181 40.53 43.26 -9.70
C GLN A 181 41.75 43.80 -8.95
N GLN A 182 42.30 43.04 -8.00
CA GLN A 182 43.51 43.42 -7.27
C GLN A 182 44.68 43.67 -8.22
N HIS A 183 44.83 42.82 -9.25
CA HIS A 183 45.89 42.97 -10.25
C HIS A 183 45.75 44.22 -11.11
N ILE A 184 44.56 44.51 -11.65
CA ILE A 184 44.31 45.72 -12.46
C ILE A 184 44.58 47.02 -11.64
N VAL A 185 44.17 47.04 -10.37
CA VAL A 185 44.40 48.18 -9.46
C VAL A 185 45.90 48.33 -9.14
N SER A 186 46.62 47.22 -8.97
CA SER A 186 48.07 47.28 -8.74
C SER A 186 48.89 47.69 -9.97
N ALA A 187 48.45 47.32 -11.18
CA ALA A 187 49.13 47.67 -12.44
C ALA A 187 48.99 49.17 -12.78
N THR A 188 47.95 49.83 -12.28
CA THR A 188 47.76 51.29 -12.42
C THR A 188 48.55 52.09 -11.37
N SER A 189 49.03 51.44 -10.30
CA SER A 189 49.85 52.06 -9.26
C SER A 189 51.31 51.56 -9.31
N LYS A 190 52.16 52.32 -10.01
CA LYS A 190 53.64 52.31 -9.96
C LYS A 190 54.38 51.18 -10.70
N THR A 191 55.15 51.62 -11.69
CA THR A 191 56.23 50.96 -12.44
C THR A 191 57.33 50.28 -11.58
N ALA A 192 57.41 50.55 -10.27
CA ALA A 192 58.48 50.03 -9.40
C ALA A 192 58.18 48.67 -8.70
N VAL A 193 56.91 48.27 -8.57
CA VAL A 193 56.55 46.98 -7.89
C VAL A 193 56.61 45.80 -8.87
N VAL A 194 56.35 46.08 -10.14
CA VAL A 194 56.36 45.11 -11.24
C VAL A 194 57.73 44.44 -11.39
N GLU A 195 58.82 45.19 -11.23
CA GLU A 195 60.19 44.67 -11.40
C GLU A 195 60.60 43.68 -10.29
N LYS A 196 60.12 43.88 -9.06
CA LYS A 196 60.43 42.99 -7.91
C LYS A 196 59.65 41.68 -7.96
N TYR A 197 58.43 41.70 -8.49
CA TYR A 197 57.59 40.51 -8.66
C TYR A 197 57.96 39.68 -9.91
N ILE A 198 58.40 40.34 -11.01
CA ILE A 198 58.91 39.66 -12.21
C ILE A 198 60.12 38.78 -11.86
N ARG A 199 61.04 39.26 -11.01
CA ARG A 199 62.20 38.48 -10.56
C ARG A 199 61.82 37.25 -9.71
N GLN A 200 60.73 37.31 -8.94
CA GLN A 200 60.23 36.15 -8.19
C GLN A 200 59.49 35.13 -9.07
N SER A 201 58.82 35.60 -10.14
CA SER A 201 58.08 34.73 -11.06
C SER A 201 58.96 33.99 -12.08
N GLN A 202 60.16 34.53 -12.39
CA GLN A 202 61.13 33.87 -13.28
C GLN A 202 61.91 32.72 -12.63
N ALA A 203 61.82 32.53 -11.31
CA ALA A 203 62.41 31.38 -10.61
C ALA A 203 61.59 30.09 -10.76
N ILE A 204 60.39 30.15 -11.36
CA ILE A 204 59.53 28.99 -11.63
C ILE A 204 59.58 28.68 -13.14
N LYS A 205 60.76 28.27 -13.62
CA LYS A 205 60.98 27.72 -14.96
C LYS A 205 61.25 26.22 -14.88
N THR A 206 60.22 25.45 -14.57
CA THR A 206 60.15 24.01 -14.87
C THR A 206 58.69 23.60 -14.97
N ALA A 207 58.04 23.92 -16.10
CA ALA A 207 56.83 23.25 -16.56
C ALA A 207 56.55 23.70 -18.00
N ASP A 208 57.40 23.26 -18.93
CA ASP A 208 57.04 23.18 -20.34
C ASP A 208 55.96 22.10 -20.49
N ASP A 209 54.70 22.45 -20.22
CA ASP A 209 53.53 21.65 -20.64
C ASP A 209 52.17 22.35 -20.48
N ILE A 210 52.13 23.69 -20.39
CA ILE A 210 50.88 24.44 -20.23
C ILE A 210 50.45 25.05 -21.58
N ASN A 211 50.35 24.21 -22.62
CA ASN A 211 49.74 24.57 -23.91
C ASN A 211 48.30 24.08 -24.05
N HIS A 212 47.69 23.53 -22.99
CA HIS A 212 46.24 23.36 -23.00
C HIS A 212 45.55 24.65 -22.58
N GLU A 213 45.07 25.39 -23.57
CA GLU A 213 43.93 26.30 -23.50
C GLU A 213 42.69 25.57 -22.93
N VAL A 214 42.71 25.22 -21.65
CA VAL A 214 41.46 24.91 -20.94
C VAL A 214 40.85 26.25 -20.60
N SER A 215 40.20 26.85 -21.60
CA SER A 215 39.40 28.05 -21.39
C SER A 215 38.45 27.76 -20.22
N PRO A 216 38.50 28.53 -19.13
CA PRO A 216 37.75 28.23 -17.91
C PRO A 216 36.26 28.01 -18.18
N SER A 217 35.70 28.66 -19.21
CA SER A 217 34.31 28.55 -19.66
C SER A 217 33.86 27.12 -20.00
N ILE A 218 34.76 26.26 -20.48
CA ILE A 218 34.45 24.86 -20.85
C ILE A 218 34.08 24.02 -19.61
N SER A 219 34.66 24.31 -18.44
CA SER A 219 34.37 23.58 -17.19
C SER A 219 32.98 23.90 -16.62
N VAL A 220 32.52 25.16 -16.77
CA VAL A 220 31.21 25.61 -16.27
C VAL A 220 30.10 25.12 -17.19
N GLY A 221 30.33 25.11 -18.50
CA GLY A 221 29.39 24.55 -19.48
C GLY A 221 29.02 23.10 -19.17
N LYS A 222 30.01 22.24 -18.93
CA LYS A 222 29.81 20.82 -18.58
C LYS A 222 29.04 20.65 -17.25
N LEU A 223 29.32 21.49 -16.25
CA LEU A 223 28.59 21.47 -14.98
C LEU A 223 27.11 21.85 -15.17
N ILE A 224 26.84 22.90 -15.96
CA ILE A 224 25.47 23.34 -16.28
C ILE A 224 24.71 22.25 -17.04
N GLU A 225 25.35 21.60 -18.01
CA GLU A 225 24.75 20.48 -18.74
C GLU A 225 24.40 19.31 -17.81
N GLY A 226 25.33 18.93 -16.91
CA GLY A 226 25.09 17.92 -15.89
C GLY A 226 23.90 18.26 -14.98
N VAL A 227 23.80 19.52 -14.53
CA VAL A 227 22.67 19.99 -13.71
C VAL A 227 21.35 19.91 -14.48
N ASN A 228 21.34 20.34 -15.75
CA ASN A 228 20.15 20.23 -16.59
C ASN A 228 19.70 18.78 -16.76
N ALA A 229 20.64 17.83 -16.93
CA ALA A 229 20.33 16.41 -17.00
C ALA A 229 19.70 15.88 -15.71
N VAL A 230 20.24 16.26 -14.54
CA VAL A 230 19.66 15.91 -13.23
C VAL A 230 18.26 16.48 -13.06
N CYS A 231 18.05 17.76 -13.39
CA CYS A 231 16.75 18.40 -13.31
C CYS A 231 15.71 17.75 -14.24
N ARG A 232 16.11 17.33 -15.46
CA ARG A 232 15.22 16.57 -16.37
C ARG A 232 14.83 15.23 -15.77
N PHE A 233 15.77 14.52 -15.14
CA PHE A 233 15.48 13.27 -14.46
C PHE A 233 14.54 13.47 -13.27
N SER A 234 14.73 14.53 -12.46
CA SER A 234 13.82 14.90 -11.36
C SER A 234 12.37 15.01 -11.86
N LYS A 235 12.15 15.73 -12.97
CA LYS A 235 10.81 15.87 -13.58
C LYS A 235 10.21 14.52 -13.98
N SER A 236 11.00 13.65 -14.62
CA SER A 236 10.56 12.30 -14.99
C SER A 236 10.18 11.48 -13.75
N LEU A 237 11.01 11.52 -12.70
CA LEU A 237 10.77 10.80 -11.46
C LEU A 237 9.50 11.28 -10.74
N ARG A 238 9.25 12.59 -10.74
CA ARG A 238 8.00 13.16 -10.21
C ARG A 238 6.77 12.66 -10.98
N GLN A 239 6.84 12.62 -12.31
CA GLN A 239 5.73 12.11 -13.13
C GLN A 239 5.49 10.61 -12.88
N GLN A 240 6.55 9.80 -12.80
CA GLN A 240 6.45 8.38 -12.49
C GLN A 240 5.85 8.14 -11.09
N SER A 241 6.26 8.92 -10.10
CA SER A 241 5.74 8.86 -8.74
C SER A 241 4.27 9.26 -8.68
N LYS A 242 3.87 10.32 -9.41
CA LYS A 242 2.48 10.75 -9.51
C LYS A 242 1.60 9.67 -10.13
N SER A 243 1.99 9.12 -11.28
CA SER A 243 1.23 8.05 -11.94
C SER A 243 1.14 6.79 -11.10
N ALA A 244 2.18 6.47 -10.33
CA ALA A 244 2.12 5.36 -9.39
C ALA A 244 1.18 5.65 -8.23
N LEU A 245 1.22 6.83 -7.62
CA LEU A 245 0.26 7.23 -6.58
C LEU A 245 -1.19 7.08 -7.06
N GLU A 246 -1.52 7.63 -8.22
CA GLU A 246 -2.86 7.51 -8.84
C GLU A 246 -3.26 6.04 -9.06
N ASN A 247 -2.34 5.22 -9.59
CA ASN A 247 -2.57 3.80 -9.77
C ASN A 247 -2.75 3.06 -8.44
N THR A 248 -1.99 3.42 -7.39
CA THR A 248 -2.15 2.81 -6.07
C THR A 248 -3.51 3.13 -5.46
N GLU A 249 -3.97 4.37 -5.56
CA GLU A 249 -5.30 4.77 -5.07
C GLU A 249 -6.41 4.03 -5.83
N TRP A 250 -6.28 3.93 -7.15
CA TRP A 250 -7.24 3.19 -7.98
C TRP A 250 -7.31 1.70 -7.62
N ILE A 251 -6.16 1.00 -7.53
CA ILE A 251 -6.12 -0.42 -7.17
C ILE A 251 -6.65 -0.63 -5.75
N GLN A 252 -6.29 0.23 -4.80
CA GLN A 252 -6.79 0.14 -3.42
C GLN A 252 -8.31 0.29 -3.37
N GLN A 253 -8.87 1.30 -4.03
CA GLN A 253 -10.30 1.53 -4.03
C GLN A 253 -11.05 0.37 -4.70
N ALA A 254 -10.53 -0.15 -5.82
CA ALA A 254 -11.13 -1.28 -6.52
C ALA A 254 -11.12 -2.56 -5.67
N THR A 255 -9.96 -2.89 -5.07
CA THR A 255 -9.82 -4.09 -4.23
C THR A 255 -10.66 -3.99 -2.95
N PHE A 256 -10.69 -2.82 -2.33
CA PHE A 256 -11.48 -2.57 -1.13
C PHE A 256 -12.97 -2.71 -1.40
N ASN A 257 -13.46 -2.09 -2.48
CA ASN A 257 -14.87 -2.15 -2.86
C ASN A 257 -15.29 -3.58 -3.23
N ALA A 258 -14.44 -4.34 -3.92
CA ALA A 258 -14.72 -5.74 -4.25
C ALA A 258 -14.90 -6.62 -2.99
N VAL A 259 -14.12 -6.38 -1.93
CA VAL A 259 -14.32 -7.07 -0.64
C VAL A 259 -15.63 -6.62 0.01
N ASP A 260 -15.90 -5.32 0.07
CA ASP A 260 -17.11 -4.78 0.69
C ASP A 260 -18.39 -5.30 -0.01
N THR A 261 -18.41 -5.39 -1.34
CA THR A 261 -19.55 -5.92 -2.10
C THR A 261 -19.79 -7.39 -1.79
N ASN A 262 -18.73 -8.20 -1.76
CA ASN A 262 -18.84 -9.62 -1.48
C ASN A 262 -19.28 -9.87 -0.03
N LEU A 263 -18.75 -9.13 0.94
CA LEU A 263 -19.19 -9.23 2.33
C LEU A 263 -20.67 -8.85 2.50
N ARG A 264 -21.15 -7.81 1.79
CA ARG A 264 -22.58 -7.45 1.81
C ARG A 264 -23.44 -8.53 1.18
N GLN A 265 -22.99 -9.13 0.08
CA GLN A 265 -23.68 -10.25 -0.56
C GLN A 265 -23.73 -11.48 0.35
N ASP A 266 -22.63 -11.81 1.03
CA ASP A 266 -22.55 -12.92 1.98
C ASP A 266 -23.49 -12.67 3.17
N LEU A 267 -23.53 -11.43 3.70
CA LEU A 267 -24.43 -11.04 4.79
C LEU A 267 -25.91 -11.10 4.36
N GLN A 268 -26.25 -10.64 3.16
CA GLN A 268 -27.59 -10.76 2.61
C GLN A 268 -27.99 -12.22 2.42
N SER A 269 -27.08 -13.04 1.89
CA SER A 269 -27.30 -14.48 1.69
C SER A 269 -27.50 -15.20 3.03
N ALA A 270 -26.70 -14.86 4.06
CA ALA A 270 -26.85 -15.40 5.41
C ALA A 270 -28.19 -15.00 6.04
N SER A 271 -28.64 -13.76 5.85
CA SER A 271 -29.94 -13.29 6.33
C SER A 271 -31.10 -14.05 5.67
N SER A 272 -31.09 -14.19 4.34
CA SER A 272 -32.10 -14.95 3.61
C SER A 272 -32.12 -16.43 4.01
N ALA A 273 -30.92 -17.02 4.14
CA ALA A 273 -30.78 -18.42 4.53
C ALA A 273 -31.25 -18.64 5.98
N LYS A 274 -31.03 -17.69 6.89
CA LYS A 274 -31.57 -17.72 8.25
C LYS A 274 -33.10 -17.71 8.25
N ALA A 275 -33.71 -16.81 7.49
CA ALA A 275 -35.17 -16.74 7.37
C ALA A 275 -35.77 -18.06 6.85
N GLN A 276 -35.14 -18.69 5.85
CA GLN A 276 -35.56 -19.99 5.33
C GLN A 276 -35.49 -21.11 6.38
N VAL A 277 -34.43 -21.17 7.19
CA VAL A 277 -34.29 -22.17 8.26
C VAL A 277 -35.29 -21.91 9.39
N GLU A 278 -35.61 -20.66 9.68
CA GLU A 278 -36.67 -20.32 10.63
C GLU A 278 -38.05 -20.79 10.15
N LEU A 279 -38.37 -20.61 8.87
CA LEU A 279 -39.59 -21.15 8.26
C LEU A 279 -39.63 -22.68 8.33
N GLN A 280 -38.53 -23.35 7.98
CA GLN A 280 -38.42 -24.81 8.10
C GLN A 280 -38.61 -25.27 9.55
N ARG A 281 -38.01 -24.57 10.52
CA ARG A 281 -38.18 -24.87 11.95
C ARG A 281 -39.65 -24.77 12.37
N CYS A 282 -40.34 -23.71 11.94
CA CYS A 282 -41.77 -23.56 12.23
C CYS A 282 -42.61 -24.69 11.61
N ALA A 283 -42.31 -25.08 10.38
CA ALA A 283 -42.96 -26.22 9.72
C ALA A 283 -42.69 -27.55 10.45
N THR A 284 -41.44 -27.84 10.81
CA THR A 284 -41.05 -29.03 11.60
C THR A 284 -41.75 -29.05 12.95
N ARG A 285 -41.80 -27.92 13.66
CA ARG A 285 -42.52 -27.79 14.93
C ARG A 285 -44.02 -28.06 14.75
N TYR A 286 -44.64 -27.52 13.71
CA TYR A 286 -46.05 -27.76 13.41
C TYR A 286 -46.32 -29.25 13.12
N SER A 287 -45.51 -29.88 12.28
CA SER A 287 -45.60 -31.33 11.98
C SER A 287 -45.44 -32.17 13.24
N ARG A 288 -44.51 -31.80 14.13
CA ARG A 288 -44.30 -32.47 15.41
C ARG A 288 -45.55 -32.38 16.29
N LEU A 289 -46.14 -31.20 16.42
CA LEU A 289 -47.37 -31.00 17.21
C LEU A 289 -48.55 -31.78 16.60
N ARG A 290 -48.65 -31.84 15.26
CA ARG A 290 -49.67 -32.64 14.58
C ARG A 290 -49.52 -34.13 14.90
N GLN A 291 -48.29 -34.67 14.81
CA GLN A 291 -48.02 -36.06 15.15
C GLN A 291 -48.24 -36.36 16.63
N GLN A 292 -47.88 -35.45 17.53
CA GLN A 292 -48.17 -35.59 18.96
C GLN A 292 -49.69 -35.63 19.23
N ARG A 293 -50.49 -34.81 18.53
CA ARG A 293 -51.96 -34.89 18.64
C ARG A 293 -52.52 -36.19 18.07
N ALA A 294 -51.95 -36.70 16.98
CA ALA A 294 -52.34 -38.00 16.41
C ALA A 294 -52.02 -39.15 17.36
N GLN A 295 -50.81 -39.17 17.94
CA GLN A 295 -50.41 -40.08 19.01
C GLN A 295 -51.42 -40.03 20.16
N GLN A 296 -51.70 -38.83 20.65
CA GLN A 296 -52.67 -38.60 21.73
C GLN A 296 -54.08 -39.12 21.41
N ALA A 297 -54.54 -38.98 20.17
CA ALA A 297 -55.84 -39.49 19.75
C ALA A 297 -55.86 -41.03 19.71
N ILE A 298 -54.78 -41.66 19.25
CA ILE A 298 -54.64 -43.13 19.23
C ILE A 298 -54.51 -43.68 20.65
N ASP A 299 -53.71 -43.06 21.51
CA ASP A 299 -53.58 -43.45 22.92
C ASP A 299 -54.94 -43.46 23.63
N ARG A 300 -55.77 -42.43 23.39
CA ARG A 300 -57.16 -42.37 23.89
C ARG A 300 -58.04 -43.50 23.34
N ALA A 301 -57.91 -43.81 22.05
CA ALA A 301 -58.68 -44.88 21.41
C ALA A 301 -58.26 -46.28 21.90
N CYS A 302 -56.99 -46.46 22.25
CA CYS A 302 -56.45 -47.69 22.83
C CYS A 302 -56.71 -47.82 24.34
N GLY A 303 -57.38 -46.85 24.98
CA GLY A 303 -57.66 -46.87 26.41
C GLY A 303 -56.43 -46.63 27.30
N ILE A 304 -55.33 -46.11 26.74
CA ILE A 304 -54.14 -45.73 27.49
C ILE A 304 -54.46 -44.42 28.21
N PRO A 305 -54.49 -44.39 29.56
CA PRO A 305 -54.82 -43.18 30.30
C PRO A 305 -53.75 -42.11 30.02
N MET A 306 -54.18 -40.90 29.67
CA MET A 306 -53.31 -39.74 29.55
C MET A 306 -52.79 -39.36 30.93
N THR A 307 -51.69 -39.98 31.37
CA THR A 307 -50.98 -39.52 32.54
C THR A 307 -50.41 -38.14 32.21
N GLN A 308 -51.07 -37.10 32.72
CA GLN A 308 -50.43 -35.80 32.90
C GLN A 308 -49.10 -36.07 33.57
N HIS A 309 -48.00 -35.61 32.97
CA HIS A 309 -46.67 -35.71 33.56
C HIS A 309 -46.69 -35.12 34.98
N THR A 310 -46.86 -35.99 35.97
CA THR A 310 -46.49 -35.75 37.35
C THR A 310 -45.27 -36.61 37.60
N VAL A 311 -44.20 -35.92 37.95
CA VAL A 311 -42.94 -36.48 38.45
C VAL A 311 -43.25 -37.43 39.62
N SER A 312 -42.53 -38.55 39.66
CA SER A 312 -42.40 -39.47 40.79
C SER A 312 -43.59 -40.39 41.07
N GLY A 313 -43.41 -41.67 40.72
CA GLY A 313 -44.24 -42.76 41.23
C GLY A 313 -44.15 -44.00 40.37
N LYS A 314 -43.39 -44.99 40.85
CA LYS A 314 -43.30 -46.40 40.44
C LYS A 314 -44.35 -46.84 39.40
N PHE A 315 -43.88 -47.31 38.24
CA PHE A 315 -44.69 -48.06 37.27
C PHE A 315 -45.35 -49.26 37.97
N GLN A 316 -46.66 -49.21 38.19
CA GLN A 316 -47.47 -50.41 38.33
C GLN A 316 -48.09 -50.72 36.97
N SER A 317 -47.83 -51.94 36.50
CA SER A 317 -48.49 -52.55 35.34
C SER A 317 -49.99 -52.55 35.58
N ILE A 318 -50.74 -51.73 34.83
CA ILE A 318 -52.20 -51.78 34.82
C ILE A 318 -52.59 -52.86 33.80
N VAL A 319 -52.96 -54.02 34.31
CA VAL A 319 -53.63 -55.08 33.54
C VAL A 319 -54.96 -54.53 33.01
N PRO A 320 -55.32 -54.72 31.73
CA PRO A 320 -56.59 -54.23 31.21
C PRO A 320 -57.73 -55.01 31.85
N THR A 321 -58.54 -54.35 32.68
CA THR A 321 -59.81 -54.90 33.15
C THR A 321 -60.75 -55.05 31.96
N THR A 322 -61.09 -56.30 31.65
CA THR A 322 -62.07 -56.69 30.63
C THR A 322 -63.42 -56.04 30.89
N ILE A 323 -63.80 -55.10 30.02
CA ILE A 323 -65.19 -54.65 29.91
C ILE A 323 -65.95 -55.74 29.16
N ASN A 324 -66.95 -56.29 29.85
CA ASN A 324 -67.82 -57.37 29.41
C ASN A 324 -68.53 -57.03 28.08
N GLY A 325 -68.53 -58.00 27.16
CA GLY A 325 -69.72 -58.29 26.35
C GLY A 325 -69.75 -57.83 24.89
N GLN A 326 -68.83 -57.01 24.40
CA GLN A 326 -68.68 -56.76 22.97
C GLN A 326 -67.33 -57.30 22.50
N LYS A 327 -67.34 -58.48 21.86
CA LYS A 327 -66.21 -58.97 21.07
C LYS A 327 -66.02 -58.01 19.90
N PHE A 328 -65.31 -56.91 20.15
CA PHE A 328 -64.78 -56.05 19.12
C PHE A 328 -63.93 -56.91 18.18
N GLN A 329 -64.33 -56.98 16.91
CA GLN A 329 -63.53 -57.43 15.77
C GLN A 329 -62.31 -56.50 15.56
N ILE A 330 -61.50 -56.27 16.59
CA ILE A 330 -60.34 -55.36 16.60
C ILE A 330 -59.04 -56.12 16.88
N HIS A 331 -59.04 -57.45 17.06
CA HIS A 331 -57.80 -58.17 17.37
C HIS A 331 -56.78 -58.17 16.21
N GLY A 332 -57.22 -58.03 14.94
CA GLY A 332 -56.31 -57.80 13.80
C GLY A 332 -55.89 -56.33 13.59
N LYS A 333 -56.68 -55.38 14.10
CA LYS A 333 -56.42 -53.93 13.97
C LYS A 333 -55.63 -53.35 15.14
N ALA A 334 -55.57 -54.05 16.27
CA ALA A 334 -54.83 -53.62 17.46
C ALA A 334 -53.31 -53.67 17.24
N THR A 335 -52.80 -54.68 16.54
CA THR A 335 -51.37 -54.78 16.17
C THR A 335 -50.99 -53.68 15.17
N GLU A 336 -51.84 -53.41 14.18
CA GLU A 336 -51.65 -52.29 13.23
C GLU A 336 -51.64 -50.93 13.92
N LEU A 337 -52.47 -50.74 14.96
CA LEU A 337 -52.45 -49.54 15.80
C LEU A 337 -51.16 -49.40 16.58
N VAL A 338 -50.64 -50.49 17.16
CA VAL A 338 -49.35 -50.49 17.88
C VAL A 338 -48.19 -50.16 16.93
N ASP A 339 -48.15 -50.75 15.74
CA ASP A 339 -47.11 -50.45 14.73
C ASP A 339 -47.18 -48.99 14.24
N MET A 340 -48.39 -48.45 14.09
CA MET A 340 -48.61 -47.02 13.81
C MET A 340 -48.10 -46.13 14.95
N LEU A 341 -48.29 -46.51 16.21
CA LEU A 341 -47.78 -45.75 17.36
C LEU A 341 -46.25 -45.73 17.40
N VAL A 342 -45.58 -46.86 17.16
CA VAL A 342 -44.12 -46.94 17.08
C VAL A 342 -43.61 -46.03 15.96
N THR A 343 -44.22 -46.12 14.78
CA THR A 343 -43.87 -45.26 13.63
C THR A 343 -44.09 -43.77 13.92
N ILE A 344 -45.17 -43.41 14.60
CA ILE A 344 -45.44 -42.01 15.00
C ILE A 344 -44.41 -41.54 16.03
N ASN A 345 -44.01 -42.38 16.99
CA ASN A 345 -43.01 -42.03 17.98
C ASN A 345 -41.62 -41.81 17.33
N ASP A 346 -41.19 -42.70 16.44
CA ASP A 346 -39.93 -42.55 15.68
C ASP A 346 -39.94 -41.27 14.84
N ASN A 347 -41.08 -40.96 14.22
CA ASN A 347 -41.26 -39.71 13.49
C ASN A 347 -41.17 -38.48 14.41
N ILE A 348 -41.76 -38.52 15.61
CA ILE A 348 -41.64 -37.43 16.59
C ILE A 348 -40.18 -37.24 17.02
N GLU A 349 -39.43 -38.32 17.24
CA GLU A 349 -38.02 -38.26 17.62
C GLU A 349 -37.15 -37.70 16.50
N SER A 350 -37.35 -38.13 15.26
CA SER A 350 -36.64 -37.58 14.10
C SER A 350 -36.94 -36.09 13.91
N LEU A 351 -38.20 -35.65 14.11
CA LEU A 351 -38.58 -34.23 14.07
C LEU A 351 -37.94 -33.42 15.21
N LYS A 352 -37.82 -33.97 16.42
CA LYS A 352 -37.10 -33.34 17.54
C LYS A 352 -35.61 -33.16 17.22
N LEU A 353 -34.99 -34.17 16.62
CA LEU A 353 -33.58 -34.10 16.19
C LEU A 353 -33.40 -33.04 15.09
N SER A 354 -34.27 -33.03 14.09
CA SER A 354 -34.31 -32.02 13.04
C SER A 354 -34.48 -30.61 13.61
N GLU A 355 -35.43 -30.41 14.55
CA GLU A 355 -35.65 -29.12 15.22
C GLU A 355 -34.39 -28.64 15.96
N LYS A 356 -33.69 -29.54 16.67
CA LYS A 356 -32.40 -29.23 17.33
C LYS A 356 -31.31 -28.85 16.32
N GLN A 357 -31.20 -29.56 15.20
CA GLN A 357 -30.23 -29.27 14.14
C GLN A 357 -30.51 -27.91 13.49
N LEU A 358 -31.77 -27.62 13.16
CA LEU A 358 -32.17 -26.31 12.61
C LEU A 358 -31.87 -25.19 13.60
N HIS A 359 -32.07 -25.41 14.90
CA HIS A 359 -31.77 -24.40 15.91
C HIS A 359 -30.26 -24.10 16.03
N ARG A 360 -29.41 -25.13 15.96
CA ARG A 360 -27.95 -24.96 15.87
C ARG A 360 -27.56 -24.18 14.61
N SER A 361 -28.12 -24.54 13.46
CA SER A 361 -27.85 -23.86 12.19
C SER A 361 -28.26 -22.37 12.22
N ILE A 362 -29.40 -22.02 12.82
CA ILE A 362 -29.80 -20.62 13.03
C ILE A 362 -28.76 -19.87 13.87
N SER A 363 -28.31 -20.49 14.96
CA SER A 363 -27.36 -19.89 15.90
C SER A 363 -26.01 -19.66 15.25
N GLU A 364 -25.49 -20.64 14.51
CA GLU A 364 -24.25 -20.54 13.75
C GLU A 364 -24.32 -19.45 12.67
N ARG A 365 -25.42 -19.41 11.88
CA ARG A 365 -25.62 -18.38 10.85
C ARG A 365 -25.71 -16.98 11.44
N LYS A 366 -26.38 -16.83 12.60
CA LYS A 366 -26.44 -15.55 13.32
C LYS A 366 -25.04 -15.10 13.76
N ALA A 367 -24.27 -15.99 14.40
CA ALA A 367 -22.91 -15.69 14.85
C ALA A 367 -21.99 -15.31 13.67
N ASN A 368 -22.06 -16.03 12.56
CA ASN A 368 -21.26 -15.73 11.37
C ASN A 368 -21.68 -14.40 10.71
N ALA A 369 -22.98 -14.09 10.64
CA ALA A 369 -23.46 -12.79 10.14
C ALA A 369 -23.01 -11.62 11.04
N GLU A 370 -22.93 -11.82 12.36
CA GLU A 370 -22.40 -10.82 13.29
C GLU A 370 -20.90 -10.56 13.05
N VAL A 371 -20.12 -11.60 12.80
CA VAL A 371 -18.70 -11.47 12.40
C VAL A 371 -18.58 -10.66 11.11
N ASP A 372 -19.40 -10.93 10.09
CA ASP A 372 -19.35 -10.23 8.80
C ASP A 372 -19.75 -8.76 8.93
N ALA A 373 -20.78 -8.49 9.73
CA ALA A 373 -21.19 -7.14 10.07
C ALA A 373 -20.09 -6.39 10.84
N ASN A 374 -19.33 -7.07 11.71
CA ASN A 374 -18.21 -6.49 12.41
C ASN A 374 -17.05 -6.18 11.46
N ILE A 375 -16.71 -7.08 10.54
CA ILE A 375 -15.70 -6.86 9.50
C ILE A 375 -16.06 -5.63 8.65
N LEU A 376 -17.31 -5.54 8.17
CA LEU A 376 -17.78 -4.38 7.42
C LEU A 376 -17.67 -3.08 8.24
N ARG A 377 -18.01 -3.12 9.53
CA ARG A 377 -17.85 -1.96 10.43
C ARG A 377 -16.40 -1.55 10.59
N MET A 378 -15.49 -2.49 10.87
CA MET A 378 -14.05 -2.20 10.97
C MET A 378 -13.52 -1.52 9.70
N ARG A 379 -13.91 -2.03 8.53
CA ARG A 379 -13.55 -1.48 7.22
C ARG A 379 -14.11 -0.07 7.01
N GLN A 380 -15.37 0.17 7.34
CA GLN A 380 -15.97 1.52 7.24
C GLN A 380 -15.34 2.52 8.21
N MET A 381 -14.99 2.09 9.42
CA MET A 381 -14.31 2.93 10.40
C MET A 381 -12.91 3.31 9.94
N ALA A 382 -12.19 2.41 9.26
CA ALA A 382 -10.90 2.71 8.64
C ALA A 382 -11.00 3.77 7.53
N LYS A 383 -12.10 3.81 6.77
CA LYS A 383 -12.37 4.86 5.77
C LYS A 383 -12.62 6.23 6.41
N ARG A 384 -13.34 6.27 7.54
CA ARG A 384 -13.81 7.52 8.17
C ARG A 384 -12.77 8.17 9.09
N ASN A 385 -12.02 7.38 9.84
CA ASN A 385 -11.13 7.92 10.88
C ASN A 385 -9.69 8.04 10.36
N HIS A 386 -9.25 9.27 10.13
CA HIS A 386 -7.84 9.60 9.86
C HIS A 386 -6.94 9.32 11.09
N ARG A 387 -7.56 9.18 12.27
CA ARG A 387 -6.96 9.02 13.61
C ARG A 387 -6.91 7.58 14.14
N TRP A 388 -7.09 6.53 13.32
CA TRP A 388 -6.73 5.17 13.79
C TRP A 388 -5.21 5.11 14.01
N VAL A 389 -4.82 5.50 15.22
CA VAL A 389 -3.54 5.24 15.83
C VAL A 389 -3.45 3.72 15.90
N ALA A 390 -2.48 3.16 15.19
CA ALA A 390 -2.01 1.82 15.51
C ALA A 390 -1.41 1.91 16.91
N THR A 391 -2.24 1.71 17.94
CA THR A 391 -1.74 1.24 19.23
C THR A 391 -1.20 -0.15 18.93
N TYR A 392 0.12 -0.23 18.83
CA TYR A 392 0.89 -1.46 18.68
C TYR A 392 0.72 -2.33 19.91
#